data_AF-A0A0Q7Y1M6-F1
#
_entry.id   AF-A0A0Q7Y1M6-F1
#
_cell.length_a   1.000
_cell.length_b   1.000
_cell.length_c   1.000
_cell.angle_alpha   90.00
_cell.angle_beta   90.00
_cell.angle_gamma   90.00
#
_symmetry.space_group_name_H-M   'P 1'
#
loop_
_entity.id
_entity.type
_entity.pdbx_description
1 polymer ?
#
loop_
_entity_poly.entity_id
_entity_poly.type
_entity_poly.pdbx_seq_one_letter_code
_entity_poly.pdbx_strand_id
1 'polypeptide(L)'
;MNAIPKAVREAVQPALTKSGEETADAQRTLAPVDEGQLRDSIQVTLPGQATPKYSQPGGSRVAGENEVIVTAGNSEVRYPHLVEYGTSKAPAQPFFWPGYRLMKKRAANRIKRAIGKAVRENWGD
;
A
#
# COMPACT_ATOMS: atom_id res chain seq x y z
N MET A 1 24.26 12.73 -1.90
CA MET A 1 23.54 12.15 -0.75
C MET A 1 23.48 10.64 -0.88
N ASN A 2 24.53 9.91 -0.48
CA ASN A 2 24.52 8.44 -0.36
C ASN A 2 24.62 8.07 1.13
N ALA A 3 23.70 8.59 1.96
CA ALA A 3 23.83 8.54 3.42
C ALA A 3 23.32 7.25 4.08
N ILE A 4 22.66 6.36 3.33
CA ILE A 4 22.12 5.10 3.85
C ILE A 4 22.84 3.94 3.13
N PRO A 5 23.49 3.01 3.85
CA PRO A 5 24.08 1.81 3.25
C PRO A 5 23.04 0.95 2.53
N LYS A 6 23.46 0.24 1.47
CA LYS A 6 22.57 -0.67 0.72
C LYS A 6 21.94 -1.73 1.64
N ALA A 7 22.73 -2.31 2.53
CA ALA A 7 22.24 -3.30 3.50
C ALA A 7 21.13 -2.74 4.42
N VAL A 8 21.22 -1.45 4.80
CA VAL A 8 20.17 -0.78 5.57
C VAL A 8 18.90 -0.58 4.74
N ARG A 9 19.01 -0.30 3.44
CA ARG A 9 17.84 -0.21 2.54
C ARG A 9 17.14 -1.56 2.41
N GLU A 10 17.89 -2.61 2.11
CA GLU A 10 17.35 -3.97 1.92
C GLU A 10 16.70 -4.51 3.21
N ALA A 11 17.29 -4.24 4.37
CA ALA A 11 16.78 -4.69 5.67
C ALA A 11 15.39 -4.11 6.03
N VAL A 12 14.96 -3.02 5.39
CA VAL A 12 13.67 -2.36 5.65
C VAL A 12 12.55 -2.89 4.74
N GLN A 13 12.87 -3.54 3.62
CA GLN A 13 11.90 -4.06 2.66
C GLN A 13 10.88 -5.04 3.25
N PRO A 14 11.25 -5.99 4.16
CA PRO A 14 10.26 -6.87 4.79
C PRO A 14 9.24 -6.10 5.63
N ALA A 15 9.67 -5.05 6.32
CA ALA A 15 8.80 -4.21 7.16
C ALA A 15 7.85 -3.35 6.31
N LEU A 16 8.32 -2.86 5.15
CA LEU A 16 7.50 -2.16 4.17
C LEU A 16 6.43 -3.10 3.59
N THR A 17 6.84 -4.26 3.09
CA THR A 17 5.95 -5.26 2.50
C THR A 17 4.86 -5.68 3.48
N LYS A 18 5.23 -6.03 4.71
CA LYS A 18 4.24 -6.40 5.74
C LYS A 18 3.26 -5.28 6.05
N SER A 19 3.72 -4.03 6.05
CA SER A 19 2.86 -2.88 6.32
C SER A 19 1.93 -2.55 5.15
N GLY A 20 2.38 -2.79 3.92
CA GLY A 20 1.56 -2.70 2.71
C GLY A 20 0.45 -3.74 2.72
N GLU A 21 0.78 -5.00 2.98
CA GLU A 21 -0.22 -6.09 3.05
C GLU A 21 -1.26 -5.85 4.15
N GLU A 22 -0.83 -5.48 5.37
CA GLU A 22 -1.80 -5.16 6.43
C GLU A 22 -2.71 -3.97 6.08
N THR A 23 -2.20 -3.01 5.31
CA THR A 23 -3.01 -1.89 4.81
C THR A 23 -4.01 -2.37 3.77
N ALA A 24 -3.58 -3.17 2.81
CA ALA A 24 -4.46 -3.76 1.80
C ALA A 24 -5.52 -4.66 2.44
N ASP A 25 -5.18 -5.48 3.43
CA ASP A 25 -6.12 -6.33 4.15
C ASP A 25 -7.18 -5.51 4.90
N ALA A 26 -6.78 -4.40 5.54
CA ALA A 26 -7.73 -3.49 6.16
C ALA A 26 -8.68 -2.87 5.12
N GLN A 27 -8.17 -2.47 3.96
CA GLN A 27 -8.98 -1.94 2.87
C GLN A 27 -9.92 -2.99 2.27
N ARG A 28 -9.45 -4.23 2.08
CA ARG A 28 -10.25 -5.38 1.62
C ARG A 28 -11.37 -5.73 2.59
N THR A 29 -11.10 -5.66 3.90
CA THR A 29 -12.10 -5.90 4.95
C THR A 29 -13.21 -4.84 4.94
N LEU A 30 -12.86 -3.60 4.61
CA LEU A 30 -13.80 -2.48 4.58
C LEU A 30 -14.49 -2.32 3.21
N ALA A 31 -13.97 -2.96 2.17
CA ALA A 31 -14.54 -2.86 0.83
C ALA A 31 -15.95 -3.49 0.81
N PRO A 32 -16.96 -2.80 0.25
CA PRO A 32 -18.27 -3.40 0.10
C PRO A 32 -18.21 -4.60 -0.83
N VAL A 33 -18.95 -5.64 -0.48
CA VAL A 33 -18.95 -6.92 -1.19
C VAL A 33 -20.31 -7.11 -1.85
N ASP A 34 -20.33 -6.98 -3.16
CA ASP A 34 -21.39 -7.51 -4.02
C ASP A 34 -20.89 -8.83 -4.65
N GLU A 35 -20.23 -8.75 -5.81
CA GLU A 35 -19.51 -9.88 -6.42
C GLU A 35 -18.06 -10.06 -5.91
N GLY A 36 -17.56 -9.12 -5.10
CA GLY A 36 -16.20 -9.15 -4.55
C GLY A 36 -15.09 -8.59 -5.46
N GLN A 37 -15.38 -8.26 -6.72
CA GLN A 37 -14.39 -7.74 -7.68
C GLN A 37 -13.62 -6.51 -7.16
N LEU A 38 -14.30 -5.57 -6.48
CA LEU A 38 -13.65 -4.40 -5.90
C LEU A 38 -12.62 -4.79 -4.84
N ARG A 39 -13.00 -5.66 -3.89
CA ARG A 39 -12.12 -6.17 -2.85
C ARG A 39 -10.90 -6.85 -3.47
N ASP A 40 -11.13 -7.69 -4.47
CA ASP A 40 -10.10 -8.51 -5.10
C ASP A 40 -9.18 -7.67 -6.02
N SER A 41 -9.63 -6.47 -6.44
CA SER A 41 -8.82 -5.50 -7.17
C SER A 41 -7.80 -4.75 -6.30
N ILE A 42 -7.87 -4.86 -4.97
CA ILE A 42 -6.93 -4.19 -4.06
C ILE A 42 -5.61 -4.94 -4.04
N GLN A 43 -4.56 -4.32 -4.57
CA GLN A 43 -3.24 -4.94 -4.74
C GLN A 43 -2.13 -4.12 -4.08
N VAL A 44 -1.12 -4.86 -3.62
CA VAL A 44 0.14 -4.34 -3.10
C VAL A 44 1.20 -4.49 -4.18
N THR A 45 1.78 -3.37 -4.61
CA THR A 45 2.93 -3.33 -5.52
C THR A 45 4.20 -3.23 -4.68
N LEU A 46 5.08 -4.23 -4.83
CA LEU A 46 6.36 -4.34 -4.12
C LEU A 46 7.45 -3.48 -4.79
N PRO A 47 8.58 -3.22 -4.12
CA PRO A 47 9.70 -2.48 -4.71
C PRO A 47 10.12 -3.04 -6.08
N GLY A 48 10.32 -2.15 -7.05
CA GLY A 48 10.69 -2.50 -8.42
C GLY A 48 9.56 -3.10 -9.28
N GLN A 49 8.37 -3.33 -8.71
CA GLN A 49 7.20 -3.82 -9.45
C GLN A 49 6.35 -2.66 -9.98
N ALA A 50 5.54 -2.95 -11.01
CA ALA A 50 4.61 -1.99 -11.59
C ALA A 50 3.20 -2.16 -11.00
N THR A 51 2.52 -1.04 -10.74
CA THR A 51 1.11 -1.05 -10.34
C THR A 51 0.22 -1.61 -11.44
N PRO A 52 -0.93 -2.24 -11.10
CA PRO A 52 -1.86 -2.73 -12.11
C PRO A 52 -2.34 -1.59 -13.01
N LYS A 53 -2.47 -1.85 -14.32
CA LYS A 53 -2.98 -0.85 -15.27
C LYS A 53 -4.36 -0.38 -14.84
N TYR A 54 -4.59 0.93 -14.91
CA TYR A 54 -5.85 1.59 -14.55
C TYR A 54 -6.24 1.50 -13.06
N SER A 55 -5.34 1.06 -12.20
CA SER A 55 -5.51 1.14 -10.75
C SER A 55 -5.39 2.58 -10.22
N GLN A 56 -6.02 2.83 -9.07
CA GLN A 56 -6.02 4.13 -8.39
C GLN A 56 -5.43 4.00 -6.98
N PRO A 57 -4.74 5.03 -6.45
CA PRO A 57 -4.41 6.32 -7.05
C PRO A 57 -3.18 6.30 -7.98
N GLY A 58 -2.70 5.11 -8.38
CA GLY A 58 -1.35 4.96 -8.94
C GLY A 58 -1.17 5.22 -10.44
N GLY A 59 -2.21 5.08 -11.26
CA GLY A 59 -1.97 4.90 -12.71
C GLY A 59 -0.99 3.74 -12.94
N SER A 60 -0.32 3.68 -14.09
CA SER A 60 0.81 2.75 -14.28
C SER A 60 2.10 3.40 -13.77
N ARG A 61 2.61 2.97 -12.62
CA ARG A 61 3.89 3.43 -12.06
C ARG A 61 4.71 2.26 -11.51
N VAL A 62 6.02 2.40 -11.52
CA VAL A 62 6.95 1.45 -10.89
C VAL A 62 7.27 1.92 -9.48
N ALA A 63 7.17 1.04 -8.49
CA ALA A 63 7.53 1.34 -7.11
C ALA A 63 9.06 1.52 -6.98
N GLY A 64 9.48 2.55 -6.24
CA GLY A 64 10.88 2.75 -5.88
C GLY A 64 11.47 1.64 -5.00
N GLU A 65 12.79 1.68 -4.79
CA GLU A 65 13.57 0.65 -4.06
C GLU A 65 13.07 0.38 -2.62
N ASN A 66 12.53 1.40 -1.95
CA ASN A 66 11.96 1.32 -0.60
C ASN A 66 10.52 1.83 -0.55
N GLU A 67 9.76 1.49 -1.58
CA GLU A 67 8.39 1.91 -1.73
C GLU A 67 7.47 0.70 -1.90
N VAL A 68 6.33 0.74 -1.21
CA VAL A 68 5.23 -0.18 -1.42
C VAL A 68 3.98 0.64 -1.70
N ILE A 69 3.26 0.27 -2.75
CA ILE A 69 2.10 1.01 -3.23
C ILE A 69 0.88 0.14 -3.08
N VAL A 70 -0.13 0.62 -2.38
CA VAL A 70 -1.44 -0.03 -2.34
C VAL A 70 -2.37 0.70 -3.28
N THR A 71 -3.02 -0.05 -4.17
CA THR A 71 -3.96 0.50 -5.17
C THR A 71 -5.26 -0.31 -5.18
N ALA A 72 -6.33 0.29 -5.65
CA ALA A 72 -7.61 -0.36 -5.92
C ALA A 72 -8.03 -0.14 -7.38
N GLY A 73 -8.66 -1.14 -7.97
CA GLY A 73 -9.11 -1.11 -9.35
C GLY A 73 -8.10 -1.67 -10.36
N ASN A 74 -8.60 -1.94 -11.56
CA ASN A 74 -7.86 -2.48 -12.69
C ASN A 74 -8.62 -2.19 -14.00
N SER A 75 -8.31 -2.89 -15.09
CA SER A 75 -8.99 -2.73 -16.38
C SER A 75 -10.49 -3.02 -16.35
N GLU A 76 -10.93 -3.91 -15.46
CA GLU A 76 -12.32 -4.37 -15.29
C GLU A 76 -13.02 -3.61 -14.15
N VAL A 77 -12.26 -3.22 -13.13
CA VAL A 77 -12.75 -2.52 -11.94
C VAL A 77 -12.34 -1.05 -11.99
N ARG A 78 -13.08 -0.24 -12.76
CA ARG A 78 -12.81 1.19 -12.98
C ARG A 78 -13.58 2.15 -12.08
N TYR A 79 -14.42 1.61 -11.21
CA TYR A 79 -15.29 2.34 -10.30
C TYR A 79 -14.84 2.50 -8.82
N PRO A 80 -13.60 2.16 -8.36
CA PRO A 80 -13.26 2.27 -6.94
C PRO A 80 -13.49 3.65 -6.32
N HIS A 81 -13.15 4.72 -7.04
CA HIS A 81 -13.36 6.10 -6.59
C HIS A 81 -14.84 6.50 -6.48
N LEU A 82 -15.70 5.95 -7.34
CA LEU A 82 -17.15 6.17 -7.26
C LEU A 82 -17.73 5.52 -6.01
N VAL A 83 -17.16 4.38 -5.58
CA VAL A 83 -17.53 3.71 -4.33
C VAL A 83 -16.99 4.47 -3.13
N GLU A 84 -15.71 4.86 -3.15
CA GLU A 84 -15.05 5.58 -2.04
C GLU A 84 -15.74 6.91 -1.72
N TYR A 85 -16.15 7.67 -2.75
CA TYR A 85 -16.67 9.02 -2.59
C TYR A 85 -18.18 9.16 -2.83
N GLY A 86 -18.83 8.11 -3.32
CA GLY A 86 -20.24 8.14 -3.70
C GLY A 86 -20.48 8.86 -5.02
N THR A 87 -21.75 8.86 -5.43
CA THR A 87 -22.24 9.50 -6.65
C THR A 87 -23.58 10.17 -6.36
N SER A 88 -24.17 10.83 -7.36
CA SER A 88 -25.55 11.35 -7.25
C SER A 88 -26.60 10.25 -7.06
N LYS A 89 -26.27 8.99 -7.39
CA LYS A 89 -27.20 7.85 -7.37
C LYS A 89 -26.91 6.84 -6.26
N ALA A 90 -25.77 6.95 -5.57
CA ALA A 90 -25.37 6.01 -4.53
C ALA A 90 -24.52 6.73 -3.46
N PRO A 91 -24.78 6.48 -2.16
CA PRO A 91 -23.98 7.06 -1.09
C PRO A 91 -22.55 6.53 -1.09
N ALA A 92 -21.62 7.30 -0.52
CA ALA A 92 -20.24 6.88 -0.35
C ALA A 92 -20.13 5.65 0.56
N GLN A 93 -19.26 4.71 0.18
CA GLN A 93 -18.89 3.54 0.97
C GLN A 93 -17.37 3.51 1.11
N PRO A 94 -16.80 4.36 1.98
CA PRO A 94 -15.36 4.54 2.08
C PRO A 94 -14.68 3.27 2.62
N PHE A 95 -13.64 2.82 1.93
CA PHE A 95 -12.87 1.63 2.29
C PHE A 95 -11.36 1.88 2.23
N PHE A 96 -10.91 2.66 1.24
CA PHE A 96 -9.50 2.86 0.94
C PHE A 96 -8.84 3.75 1.98
N TRP A 97 -9.36 4.97 2.17
CA TRP A 97 -8.76 5.91 3.12
C TRP A 97 -9.01 5.55 4.58
N PRO A 98 -10.18 4.99 4.98
CA PRO A 98 -10.35 4.46 6.32
C PRO A 98 -9.36 3.33 6.64
N GLY A 99 -9.16 2.37 5.74
CA GLY A 99 -8.18 1.30 5.90
C GLY A 99 -6.74 1.83 6.04
N TYR A 100 -6.36 2.78 5.20
CA TYR A 100 -5.06 3.47 5.32
C TYR A 100 -4.91 4.18 6.66
N ARG A 101 -5.90 4.98 7.09
CA ARG A 101 -5.86 5.72 8.35
C ARG A 101 -5.72 4.79 9.55
N LEU A 102 -6.43 3.65 9.53
CA LEU A 102 -6.37 2.64 10.58
C LEU A 102 -4.97 2.05 10.72
N MET A 103 -4.29 1.77 9.60
CA MET A 103 -2.98 1.11 9.59
C MET A 103 -1.80 2.08 9.65
N LYS A 104 -2.00 3.37 9.33
CA LYS A 104 -0.93 4.38 9.21
C LYS A 104 0.02 4.41 10.41
N LYS A 105 -0.51 4.47 11.63
CA LYS A 105 0.32 4.52 12.86
C LYS A 105 1.12 3.23 13.07
N ARG A 106 0.51 2.07 12.81
CA ARG A 106 1.15 0.77 12.95
C ARG A 106 2.28 0.61 11.93
N ALA A 107 1.99 0.91 10.66
CA ALA A 107 2.96 0.89 9.56
C ALA A 107 4.17 1.79 9.85
N ALA A 108 3.94 3.06 10.19
CA ALA A 108 5.00 4.02 10.50
C ALA A 108 5.89 3.53 11.66
N ASN A 109 5.29 3.01 12.72
CA ASN A 109 6.04 2.48 13.87
C ASN A 109 6.86 1.23 13.51
N ARG A 110 6.33 0.34 12.66
CA ARG A 110 7.05 -0.86 12.20
C ARG A 110 8.27 -0.46 11.37
N ILE A 111 8.07 0.41 10.39
CA ILE A 111 9.13 0.90 9.50
C ILE A 111 10.21 1.62 10.31
N LYS A 112 9.84 2.51 11.24
CA LYS A 112 10.79 3.22 12.12
C LYS A 112 11.65 2.25 12.94
N ARG A 113 11.04 1.19 13.50
CA ARG A 113 11.79 0.17 14.26
C ARG A 113 12.71 -0.65 13.36
N ALA A 114 12.27 -1.00 12.15
CA ALA A 114 13.09 -1.71 11.18
C ALA A 114 14.31 -0.89 10.78
N ILE A 115 14.14 0.41 10.48
CA ILE A 115 15.25 1.33 10.21
C ILE A 115 16.23 1.36 11.39
N GLY A 116 15.73 1.57 12.62
CA GLY A 116 16.59 1.64 13.80
C GLY A 116 17.30 0.31 14.14
N LYS A 117 16.72 -0.83 13.76
CA LYS A 117 17.37 -2.15 13.86
C LYS A 117 18.46 -2.28 12.80
N ALA A 118 18.12 -2.01 11.54
CA ALA A 118 19.04 -2.09 10.40
C ALA A 118 20.27 -1.19 10.60
N VAL A 119 20.08 0.04 11.06
CA VAL A 119 21.21 0.95 11.35
C VAL A 119 22.12 0.35 12.42
N ARG A 120 21.59 -0.14 13.55
CA ARG A 120 22.42 -0.72 14.62
C ARG A 120 23.17 -1.98 14.20
N GLU A 121 22.56 -2.81 13.36
CA GLU A 121 23.16 -4.06 12.89
C GLU A 121 24.20 -3.86 11.79
N ASN A 122 24.13 -2.75 11.05
CA ASN A 122 25.04 -2.45 9.92
C ASN A 122 25.92 -1.22 10.21
N TRP A 123 26.05 -0.79 11.47
CA TRP A 123 26.89 0.35 11.86
C TRP A 123 28.30 -0.15 12.20
N GLY A 124 29.26 0.14 11.33
CA GLY A 124 30.67 -0.22 11.51
C GLY A 124 31.20 -1.31 10.58
N ASP A 125 30.37 -1.82 9.67
CA ASP A 125 30.79 -2.60 8.49
C ASP A 125 31.21 -1.69 7.31
#